data_AF-A0A316BA71-F1
#
_entry.id   AF-A0A316BA71-F1
#
_cell.length_a   1.000
_cell.length_b   1.000
_cell.length_c   1.000
_cell.angle_alpha   90.00
_cell.angle_beta   90.00
_cell.angle_gamma   90.00
#
_symmetry.space_group_name_H-M   'P 1'
#
loop_
_entity.id
_entity.type
_entity.pdbx_description
1 polymer ?
#
loop_
_entity_poly.entity_id
_entity_poly.type
_entity_poly.pdbx_seq_one_letter_code
_entity_poly.pdbx_strand_id
1 'polypeptide(L)'
;MKRKVTPEERDILLNNPELVMFEPYAAFKAHRASLFKTLIPPVIVAAIAALIIFLCPDFVNSHETAFAVTVTLLLIAGCAFIPFFYFFLDDRAYKKARETHYAKYLRILLPEDLECNIATINWIEVQKAEGGWTVDGKEEYLSYSSFVNYFKFEPQTDVAFVTGEKFFAYIKRDPITESFYTKTK
;
A
#
# COMPACT_ATOMS: atom_id res chain seq x y z
N MET A 1 21.64 -5.26 19.44
CA MET A 1 21.31 -4.68 20.77
C MET A 1 20.04 -3.84 20.67
N LYS A 2 18.99 -4.23 21.40
CA LYS A 2 17.67 -3.58 21.35
C LYS A 2 17.57 -2.45 22.39
N ARG A 3 17.02 -1.30 22.01
CA ARG A 3 16.71 -0.19 22.92
C ARG A 3 15.30 0.33 22.68
N LYS A 4 14.70 0.99 23.67
CA LYS A 4 13.43 1.69 23.44
C LYS A 4 13.65 2.94 22.58
N VAL A 5 12.71 3.22 21.69
CA VAL A 5 12.62 4.47 20.93
C VAL A 5 12.10 5.56 21.87
N THR A 6 12.69 6.75 21.82
CA THR A 6 12.23 7.87 22.66
C THR A 6 10.99 8.55 22.05
N PRO A 7 10.22 9.33 22.84
CA PRO A 7 9.11 10.12 22.30
C PRO A 7 9.52 11.07 21.17
N GLU A 8 10.69 11.71 21.28
CA GLU A 8 11.22 12.64 20.28
C GLU A 8 11.55 11.91 18.98
N GLU A 9 12.16 10.73 19.09
CA GLU A 9 12.43 9.85 17.96
C GLU A 9 11.15 9.40 17.27
N ARG A 10 10.14 9.01 18.05
CA ARG A 10 8.82 8.66 17.54
C ARG A 10 8.19 9.84 16.78
N ASP A 11 8.30 11.05 17.31
CA ASP A 11 7.82 12.27 16.64
C ASP A 11 8.57 12.55 15.34
N ILE A 12 9.89 12.28 15.27
CA ILE A 12 10.65 12.36 14.02
C ILE A 12 10.04 11.42 12.96
N LEU A 13 9.72 10.17 13.33
CA LEU A 13 9.12 9.21 12.39
C LEU A 13 7.74 9.66 11.90
N LEU A 14 6.91 10.22 12.79
CA LEU A 14 5.55 10.68 12.46
C LEU A 14 5.52 11.93 11.58
N ASN A 15 6.55 12.77 11.69
CA ASN A 15 6.65 14.03 10.95
C ASN A 15 7.46 13.90 9.65
N ASN A 16 8.23 12.83 9.47
CA ASN A 16 9.06 12.58 8.29
C ASN A 16 8.83 11.16 7.72
N PRO A 17 7.60 10.86 7.25
CA PRO A 17 7.21 9.52 6.83
C PRO A 17 8.02 8.97 5.64
N GLU A 18 8.61 9.83 4.82
CA GLU A 18 9.51 9.48 3.72
C GLU A 18 10.85 8.87 4.17
N LEU A 19 11.21 9.04 5.44
CA LEU A 19 12.39 8.43 6.06
C LEU A 19 12.09 7.04 6.64
N VAL A 20 10.84 6.58 6.54
CA VAL A 20 10.39 5.33 7.15
C VAL A 20 9.92 4.37 6.07
N MET A 21 10.66 3.27 5.90
CA MET A 21 10.25 2.17 5.04
C MET A 21 9.56 1.13 5.91
N PHE A 22 8.24 0.98 5.78
CA PHE A 22 7.44 0.11 6.64
C PHE A 22 6.50 -0.76 5.82
N GLU A 23 5.99 -1.83 6.42
CA GLU A 23 4.96 -2.67 5.80
C GLU A 23 3.57 -2.13 6.16
N PRO A 24 2.85 -1.45 5.24
CA PRO A 24 1.53 -0.93 5.57
C PRO A 24 0.47 -2.04 5.58
N TYR A 25 0.79 -3.22 5.02
CA TYR A 25 -0.17 -4.29 4.75
C TYR A 25 -0.16 -5.44 5.75
N ALA A 26 0.78 -5.48 6.71
CA ALA A 26 0.75 -6.45 7.82
C ALA A 26 -0.52 -6.31 8.67
N ALA A 27 -1.05 -5.08 8.78
CA ALA A 27 -2.31 -4.77 9.47
C ALA A 27 -3.51 -4.55 8.52
N PHE A 28 -3.27 -4.23 7.24
CA PHE A 28 -4.33 -3.97 6.27
C PHE A 28 -4.63 -5.22 5.45
N LYS A 29 -5.76 -5.87 5.77
CA LYS A 29 -6.47 -6.74 4.81
C LYS A 29 -6.48 -6.00 3.48
N ALA A 30 -5.92 -6.61 2.44
CA ALA A 30 -5.85 -6.06 1.09
C ALA A 30 -7.10 -5.22 0.83
N HIS A 31 -6.94 -3.93 0.54
CA HIS A 31 -8.06 -3.10 0.14
C HIS A 31 -8.51 -3.65 -1.21
N ARG A 32 -9.29 -4.73 -1.17
CA ARG A 32 -10.09 -5.19 -2.30
C ARG A 32 -10.95 -3.98 -2.56
N ALA A 33 -10.62 -3.22 -3.61
CA ALA A 33 -11.57 -2.32 -4.22
C ALA A 33 -12.86 -3.14 -4.28
N SER A 34 -13.86 -2.73 -3.49
CA SER A 34 -15.00 -3.60 -3.24
C SER A 34 -15.54 -3.99 -4.60
N LEU A 35 -15.47 -5.27 -4.96
CA LEU A 35 -15.90 -5.74 -6.28
C LEU A 35 -17.33 -5.26 -6.58
N PHE A 36 -18.14 -5.05 -5.53
CA PHE A 36 -19.44 -4.39 -5.60
C PHE A 36 -19.43 -3.00 -6.24
N LYS A 37 -18.43 -2.14 -5.99
CA LYS A 37 -18.34 -0.81 -6.61
C LYS A 37 -18.08 -0.90 -8.11
N THR A 38 -17.36 -1.92 -8.57
CA THR A 38 -17.13 -2.15 -10.00
C THR A 38 -18.37 -2.68 -10.72
N LEU A 39 -19.36 -3.19 -9.99
CA LEU A 39 -20.66 -3.61 -10.54
C LEU A 39 -21.64 -2.43 -10.71
N ILE A 40 -21.35 -1.24 -10.19
CA ILE A 40 -22.26 -0.09 -10.28
C ILE A 40 -22.60 0.27 -11.74
N PRO A 41 -21.63 0.42 -12.67
CA PRO A 41 -21.95 0.75 -14.06
C PRO A 41 -22.86 -0.28 -14.77
N PRO A 42 -22.57 -1.60 -14.77
CA PRO A 42 -23.45 -2.57 -15.42
C PRO A 42 -24.83 -2.67 -14.75
N VAL A 43 -24.92 -2.51 -13.42
CA VAL A 43 -26.21 -2.51 -12.70
C VAL A 43 -27.06 -1.31 -13.11
N ILE A 44 -26.48 -0.11 -13.27
CA ILE A 44 -27.21 1.07 -13.74
C ILE A 44 -27.74 0.86 -15.15
N VAL A 45 -26.92 0.33 -16.07
CA VAL A 45 -27.35 0.03 -17.44
C VAL A 45 -28.51 -0.97 -17.45
N ALA A 46 -28.43 -2.03 -16.64
CA ALA A 46 -29.50 -3.02 -16.52
C ALA A 46 -30.80 -2.41 -15.94
N ALA A 47 -30.70 -1.56 -14.92
CA ALA A 47 -31.86 -0.89 -14.33
C ALA A 47 -32.55 0.07 -15.32
N ILE A 48 -31.77 0.83 -16.11
CA ILE A 48 -32.31 1.73 -17.15
C ILE A 48 -32.98 0.91 -18.25
N ALA A 49 -32.39 -0.20 -18.69
CA ALA A 49 -32.99 -1.08 -19.69
C ALA A 49 -34.32 -1.66 -19.18
N ALA A 50 -34.37 -2.13 -17.93
CA ALA A 50 -35.61 -2.63 -17.31
C ALA A 50 -36.69 -1.55 -17.21
N LEU A 51 -36.31 -0.32 -16.88
CA LEU A 51 -37.24 0.82 -16.81
C LEU A 51 -37.82 1.14 -18.20
N ILE A 52 -37.02 1.10 -19.26
CA ILE A 52 -37.48 1.35 -20.63
C ILE A 52 -38.44 0.24 -21.09
N ILE A 53 -38.15 -1.02 -20.78
CA ILE A 53 -39.04 -2.15 -21.07
C ILE A 53 -40.40 -1.95 -20.38
N PHE A 54 -40.39 -1.50 -19.13
CA PHE A 54 -41.61 -1.29 -18.36
C PHE A 54 -42.43 -0.08 -18.83
N LEU A 55 -41.78 1.05 -19.15
CA LEU A 55 -42.45 2.30 -19.52
C LEU A 55 -42.80 2.40 -21.00
N CYS A 56 -42.07 1.72 -21.89
CA CYS A 56 -42.22 1.83 -23.34
C CYS A 56 -42.17 0.45 -24.04
N PRO A 57 -43.06 -0.49 -23.67
CA PRO A 57 -43.02 -1.85 -24.21
C PRO A 57 -43.22 -1.91 -25.73
N ASP A 58 -44.08 -1.06 -26.30
CA ASP A 58 -44.33 -1.04 -27.75
C ASP A 58 -43.12 -0.59 -28.56
N PHE A 59 -42.30 0.32 -28.01
CA PHE A 59 -41.05 0.74 -28.62
C PHE A 59 -40.03 -0.40 -28.63
N VAL A 60 -39.93 -1.14 -27.52
CA VAL A 60 -39.01 -2.28 -27.41
C VAL A 60 -39.43 -3.41 -28.35
N ASN A 61 -40.72 -3.73 -28.41
CA ASN A 61 -41.22 -4.80 -29.28
C ASN A 61 -41.07 -4.46 -30.77
N SER A 62 -41.18 -3.18 -31.14
CA SER A 62 -40.96 -2.74 -32.53
C SER A 62 -39.49 -2.70 -32.95
N HIS A 63 -38.57 -2.67 -31.98
CA HIS A 63 -37.12 -2.54 -32.22
C HIS A 63 -36.30 -3.55 -31.41
N GLU A 64 -36.81 -4.78 -31.27
CA GLU A 64 -36.27 -5.79 -30.36
C GLU A 64 -34.76 -6.03 -30.54
N THR A 65 -34.30 -6.17 -31.78
CA THR A 65 -32.91 -6.47 -32.11
C THR A 65 -32.02 -5.26 -31.85
N ALA A 66 -32.47 -4.06 -32.24
CA ALA A 66 -31.70 -2.82 -32.05
C ALA A 66 -31.56 -2.49 -30.56
N PHE A 67 -32.63 -2.67 -29.80
CA PHE A 67 -32.63 -2.49 -28.35
C PHE A 67 -31.69 -3.49 -27.66
N ALA A 68 -31.79 -4.79 -27.99
CA ALA A 68 -30.93 -5.82 -27.42
C ALA A 68 -29.43 -5.59 -27.72
N VAL A 69 -29.08 -5.24 -28.96
CA VAL A 69 -27.70 -4.92 -29.35
C VAL A 69 -27.19 -3.70 -28.60
N THR A 70 -28.00 -2.65 -28.49
CA THR A 70 -27.60 -1.41 -27.80
C THR A 70 -27.35 -1.65 -26.31
N VAL A 71 -28.25 -2.36 -25.62
CA VAL A 71 -28.08 -2.72 -24.21
C VAL A 71 -26.85 -3.61 -24.01
N THR A 72 -26.62 -4.57 -24.91
CA THR A 72 -25.44 -5.46 -24.84
C THR A 72 -24.14 -4.66 -24.99
N LEU A 73 -24.06 -3.74 -25.95
CA LEU A 73 -22.88 -2.88 -26.13
C LEU A 73 -22.63 -1.97 -24.92
N LEU A 74 -23.69 -1.43 -24.32
CA LEU A 74 -23.58 -0.59 -23.11
C LEU A 74 -23.12 -1.40 -21.89
N LEU A 75 -23.57 -2.65 -21.73
CA LEU A 75 -23.10 -3.54 -20.68
C LEU A 75 -21.62 -3.90 -20.87
N ILE A 76 -21.19 -4.22 -22.10
CA ILE A 76 -19.79 -4.49 -22.42
C ILE A 76 -18.94 -3.25 -22.14
N ALA A 77 -19.38 -2.06 -22.56
CA ALA A 77 -18.70 -0.80 -22.27
C ALA A 77 -18.61 -0.54 -20.76
N GLY A 78 -19.70 -0.78 -20.00
CA GLY A 78 -19.71 -0.68 -18.54
C GLY A 78 -18.70 -1.61 -17.86
N CYS A 79 -18.55 -2.84 -18.36
CA CYS A 79 -17.52 -3.78 -17.91
C CYS A 79 -16.10 -3.36 -18.34
N ALA A 80 -15.94 -2.73 -19.50
CA ALA A 80 -14.65 -2.21 -19.97
C ALA A 80 -14.11 -1.04 -19.14
N PHE A 81 -14.96 -0.38 -18.32
CA PHE A 81 -14.52 0.61 -17.34
C PHE A 81 -13.92 -0.02 -16.07
N ILE A 82 -14.10 -1.33 -15.81
CA ILE A 82 -13.59 -2.00 -14.61
C ILE A 82 -12.07 -1.85 -14.44
N PRO A 83 -11.24 -2.08 -15.48
CA PRO A 83 -9.80 -1.82 -15.40
C PRO A 83 -9.49 -0.34 -15.11
N PHE A 84 -10.26 0.59 -15.67
CA PHE A 84 -10.07 2.03 -15.46
C PHE A 84 -10.37 2.43 -14.01
N PHE A 85 -11.44 1.89 -13.42
CA PHE A 85 -11.72 2.02 -12.00
C PHE A 85 -10.66 1.36 -11.14
N TYR A 86 -10.11 0.22 -11.55
CA TYR A 86 -8.99 -0.41 -10.84
C TYR A 86 -7.77 0.51 -10.83
N PHE A 87 -7.37 1.10 -11.95
CA PHE A 87 -6.24 2.04 -12.01
C PHE A 87 -6.50 3.36 -11.26
N PHE A 88 -7.73 3.87 -11.25
CA PHE A 88 -8.09 5.09 -10.50
C PHE A 88 -8.23 4.85 -8.99
N LEU A 89 -8.69 3.66 -8.58
CA LEU A 89 -8.82 3.27 -7.18
C LEU A 89 -7.54 2.64 -6.62
N ASP A 90 -6.60 2.26 -7.48
CA ASP A 90 -5.27 1.86 -7.08
C ASP A 90 -4.47 3.13 -6.74
N ASP A 91 -4.47 3.48 -5.46
CA ASP A 91 -3.67 4.57 -4.89
C ASP A 91 -2.15 4.42 -5.19
N ARG A 92 -1.72 3.26 -5.72
CA ARG A 92 -0.38 3.07 -6.29
C ARG A 92 -0.16 3.84 -7.58
N ALA A 93 -1.16 4.28 -8.34
CA ALA A 93 -0.93 4.99 -9.60
C ALA A 93 -0.46 6.45 -9.42
N TYR A 94 -0.86 7.12 -8.33
CA TYR A 94 -0.59 8.54 -8.11
C TYR A 94 0.43 8.79 -7.00
N LYS A 95 1.67 9.15 -7.37
CA LYS A 95 2.81 9.35 -6.44
C LYS A 95 2.48 10.27 -5.24
N LYS A 96 1.83 11.41 -5.49
CA LYS A 96 1.50 12.41 -4.44
C LYS A 96 0.37 11.94 -3.50
N ALA A 97 -0.63 11.24 -4.04
CA ALA A 97 -1.68 10.63 -3.24
C ALA A 97 -1.09 9.54 -2.34
N ARG A 98 -0.16 8.76 -2.89
CA ARG A 98 0.58 7.69 -2.20
C ARG A 98 1.40 8.20 -1.01
N GLU A 99 2.15 9.29 -1.18
CA GLU A 99 2.93 9.92 -0.10
C GLU A 99 2.01 10.38 1.05
N THR A 100 0.90 11.04 0.72
CA THR A 100 -0.10 11.50 1.71
C THR A 100 -0.79 10.31 2.41
N HIS A 101 -1.08 9.25 1.66
CA HIS A 101 -1.72 8.03 2.12
C HIS A 101 -0.81 7.26 3.09
N TYR A 102 0.47 7.08 2.76
CA TYR A 102 1.44 6.40 3.64
C TYR A 102 1.76 7.19 4.89
N ALA A 103 1.84 8.52 4.82
CA ALA A 103 1.95 9.36 6.01
C ALA A 103 0.79 9.13 6.98
N LYS A 104 -0.44 9.04 6.45
CA LYS A 104 -1.63 8.73 7.24
C LYS A 104 -1.57 7.33 7.84
N TYR A 105 -1.10 6.32 7.10
CA TYR A 105 -0.98 4.96 7.66
C TYR A 105 0.08 4.83 8.72
N LEU A 106 1.24 5.46 8.54
CA LEU A 106 2.28 5.43 9.54
C LEU A 106 1.74 5.94 10.87
N ARG A 107 0.96 7.03 10.88
CA ARG A 107 0.30 7.56 12.09
C ARG A 107 -0.70 6.58 12.74
N ILE A 108 -1.36 5.73 11.96
CA ILE A 108 -2.31 4.73 12.46
C ILE A 108 -1.58 3.50 13.01
N LEU A 109 -0.49 3.11 12.33
CA LEU A 109 0.20 1.84 12.59
C LEU A 109 1.34 1.97 13.59
N LEU A 110 1.91 3.16 13.78
CA LEU A 110 3.08 3.36 14.64
C LEU A 110 2.67 3.27 16.13
N PRO A 111 3.01 2.18 16.84
CA PRO A 111 2.67 2.03 18.25
C PRO A 111 3.43 3.06 19.11
N GLU A 112 2.99 3.20 20.36
CA GLU A 112 3.70 4.02 21.34
C GLU A 112 4.97 3.31 21.83
N ASP A 113 4.87 2.01 22.10
CA ASP A 113 5.98 1.17 22.50
C ASP A 113 6.73 0.63 21.28
N LEU A 114 7.90 1.21 21.01
CA LEU A 114 8.79 0.82 19.92
C LEU A 114 10.17 0.43 20.46
N GLU A 115 10.74 -0.62 19.89
CA GLU A 115 12.12 -1.01 20.08
C GLU A 115 12.91 -0.69 18.81
N CYS A 116 14.06 -0.05 18.95
CA CYS A 116 15.04 0.16 17.89
C CYS A 116 16.19 -0.84 18.05
N ASN A 117 16.64 -1.38 16.93
CA ASN A 117 17.84 -2.19 16.86
C ASN A 117 18.64 -1.81 15.60
N ILE A 118 19.93 -2.07 15.64
CA ILE A 118 20.85 -1.79 14.54
C ILE A 118 21.38 -3.13 14.04
N ALA A 119 21.19 -3.38 12.75
CA ALA A 119 21.80 -4.50 12.04
C ALA A 119 22.85 -4.00 11.08
N THR A 120 23.83 -4.83 10.75
CA THR A 120 24.73 -4.58 9.62
C THR A 120 24.26 -5.43 8.45
N ILE A 121 24.02 -4.81 7.30
CA ILE A 121 23.59 -5.51 6.08
C ILE A 121 24.78 -6.27 5.52
N ASN A 122 24.66 -7.58 5.34
CA ASN A 122 25.74 -8.41 4.78
C ASN A 122 25.69 -8.40 3.25
N TRP A 123 24.50 -8.64 2.68
CA TRP A 123 24.27 -8.75 1.24
C TRP A 123 22.83 -8.41 0.89
N ILE A 124 22.59 -7.99 -0.36
CA ILE A 124 21.26 -7.68 -0.88
C ILE A 124 21.13 -8.16 -2.32
N GLU A 125 20.02 -8.81 -2.60
CA GLU A 125 19.58 -9.19 -3.94
C GLU A 125 18.44 -8.26 -4.37
N VAL A 126 18.79 -7.15 -5.03
CA VAL A 126 17.85 -6.07 -5.41
C VAL A 126 16.67 -6.60 -6.24
N GLN A 127 16.90 -7.59 -7.10
CA GLN A 127 15.87 -8.15 -7.98
C GLN A 127 14.77 -8.89 -7.22
N LYS A 128 15.08 -9.44 -6.04
CA LYS A 128 14.13 -10.17 -5.20
C LYS A 128 13.63 -9.37 -4.01
N ALA A 129 14.22 -8.21 -3.73
CA ALA A 129 13.98 -7.43 -2.51
C ALA A 129 14.25 -8.24 -1.23
N GLU A 130 15.35 -9.00 -1.28
CA GLU A 130 15.80 -9.92 -0.24
C GLU A 130 17.26 -9.60 0.13
N GLY A 131 17.67 -10.01 1.32
CA GLY A 131 19.01 -9.78 1.84
C GLY A 131 19.33 -10.65 3.04
N GLY A 132 20.53 -10.45 3.56
CA GLY A 132 20.93 -10.97 4.86
C GLY A 132 21.53 -9.85 5.68
N TRP A 133 21.27 -9.85 6.98
CA TRP A 133 21.91 -8.95 7.93
C TRP A 133 22.47 -9.71 9.11
N THR A 134 23.35 -9.05 9.85
CA THR A 134 23.85 -9.55 11.12
C THR A 134 23.28 -8.74 12.26
N VAL A 135 22.62 -9.42 13.21
CA VAL A 135 22.19 -8.86 14.49
C VAL A 135 22.84 -9.69 15.60
N ASP A 136 23.57 -9.03 16.50
CA ASP A 136 24.21 -9.68 17.66
C ASP A 136 25.06 -10.92 17.28
N GLY A 137 25.75 -10.84 16.14
CA GLY A 137 26.63 -11.90 15.62
C GLY A 137 25.92 -13.06 14.92
N LYS A 138 24.60 -13.00 14.76
CA LYS A 138 23.81 -14.00 14.02
C LYS A 138 23.33 -13.42 12.69
N GLU A 139 23.50 -14.20 11.63
CA GLU A 139 22.93 -13.87 10.34
C GLU A 139 21.43 -14.19 10.34
N GLU A 140 20.64 -13.23 9.87
CA GLU A 140 19.20 -13.33 9.73
C GLU A 140 18.78 -12.90 8.33
N TYR A 141 17.63 -13.40 7.91
CA TYR A 141 17.07 -13.14 6.61
C TYR A 141 16.29 -11.82 6.59
N LEU A 142 16.53 -11.03 5.55
CA LEU A 142 15.85 -9.78 5.27
C LEU A 142 14.95 -9.97 4.04
N SER A 143 13.68 -9.60 4.16
CA SER A 143 12.78 -9.41 3.02
C SER A 143 11.99 -8.13 3.19
N TYR A 144 11.88 -7.34 2.13
CA TYR A 144 11.23 -6.03 2.15
C TYR A 144 10.30 -5.81 0.95
N SER A 145 9.90 -6.87 0.24
CA SER A 145 9.06 -6.80 -0.97
C SER A 145 7.65 -6.24 -0.77
N SER A 146 7.13 -6.25 0.46
CA SER A 146 5.80 -5.73 0.82
C SER A 146 5.83 -4.31 1.40
N PHE A 147 7.02 -3.73 1.55
CA PHE A 147 7.21 -2.45 2.22
C PHE A 147 6.86 -1.29 1.29
N VAL A 148 6.73 -0.09 1.86
CA VAL A 148 6.57 1.17 1.10
C VAL A 148 7.70 2.13 1.44
N ASN A 149 7.83 3.23 0.69
CA ASN A 149 8.91 4.21 0.83
C ASN A 149 10.31 3.58 0.71
N TYR A 150 10.51 2.75 -0.31
CA TYR A 150 11.79 2.10 -0.57
C TYR A 150 12.93 3.10 -0.68
N PHE A 151 13.99 2.85 0.08
CA PHE A 151 15.30 3.44 -0.07
C PHE A 151 16.31 2.33 -0.33
N LYS A 152 17.39 2.69 -1.03
CA LYS A 152 18.44 1.74 -1.38
C LYS A 152 19.26 1.43 -0.13
N PHE A 153 19.43 0.14 0.13
CA PHE A 153 20.39 -0.36 1.10
C PHE A 153 21.72 -0.67 0.42
N GLU A 154 22.81 -0.43 1.12
CA GLU A 154 24.15 -0.78 0.64
C GLU A 154 24.73 -1.91 1.52
N PRO A 155 25.40 -2.91 0.93
CA PRO A 155 26.10 -3.91 1.72
C PRO A 155 27.12 -3.29 2.67
N GLN A 156 27.32 -3.91 3.83
CA GLN A 156 28.22 -3.48 4.91
C GLN A 156 27.85 -2.13 5.55
N THR A 157 26.63 -1.67 5.35
CA THR A 157 26.11 -0.49 6.06
C THR A 157 25.28 -0.90 7.26
N ASP A 158 25.35 -0.09 8.31
CA ASP A 158 24.43 -0.19 9.43
C ASP A 158 23.05 0.28 8.98
N VAL A 159 22.01 -0.46 9.38
CA VAL A 159 20.61 -0.11 9.20
C VAL A 159 19.92 -0.12 10.56
N ALA A 160 19.24 0.98 10.88
CA ALA A 160 18.35 1.03 12.02
C ALA A 160 16.97 0.52 11.62
N PHE A 161 16.40 -0.37 12.42
CA PHE A 161 15.04 -0.83 12.27
C PHE A 161 14.30 -0.74 13.59
N VAL A 162 13.02 -0.42 13.50
CA VAL A 162 12.11 -0.29 14.64
C VAL A 162 11.05 -1.38 14.57
N THR A 163 10.78 -1.99 15.72
CA THR A 163 9.78 -3.04 15.87
C THR A 163 8.82 -2.69 17.00
N GLY A 164 7.54 -2.95 16.80
CA GLY A 164 6.49 -2.84 17.81
C GLY A 164 5.40 -3.88 17.57
N GLU A 165 4.29 -3.80 18.32
CA GLU A 165 3.18 -4.73 18.13
C GLU A 165 2.65 -4.67 16.68
N LYS A 166 2.89 -5.74 15.90
CA LYS A 166 2.52 -5.85 14.47
C LYS A 166 3.08 -4.73 13.58
N PHE A 167 4.14 -4.05 14.05
CA PHE A 167 4.79 -2.98 13.32
C PHE A 167 6.27 -3.32 13.12
N PHE A 168 6.73 -3.16 11.90
CA PHE A 168 8.13 -3.30 11.54
C PHE A 168 8.47 -2.22 10.51
N ALA A 169 9.55 -1.49 10.73
CA ALA A 169 10.04 -0.49 9.78
C ALA A 169 11.55 -0.34 9.79
N TYR A 170 12.12 0.00 8.63
CA TYR A 170 13.49 0.48 8.47
C TYR A 170 13.51 2.00 8.47
N ILE A 171 14.54 2.56 9.09
CA ILE A 171 14.72 4.01 9.19
C ILE A 171 15.83 4.42 8.23
N LYS A 172 15.56 5.30 7.29
CA LYS A 172 16.59 5.87 6.41
C LYS A 172 17.55 6.71 7.24
N ARG A 173 18.86 6.55 7.00
CA ARG A 173 19.89 7.39 7.62
C ARG A 173 19.84 8.81 7.05
N ASP A 174 19.67 9.78 7.93
CA ASP A 174 19.53 11.21 7.64
C ASP A 174 19.98 12.01 8.88
N PRO A 175 20.43 13.28 8.77
CA PRO A 175 20.78 14.09 9.95
C PRO A 175 19.76 14.09 11.08
N ILE A 176 18.46 14.03 10.77
CA ILE A 176 17.40 14.00 11.80
C ILE A 176 17.14 12.60 12.38
N THR A 177 17.63 11.53 11.76
CA THR A 177 17.45 10.14 12.22
C THR A 177 18.74 9.52 12.77
N GLU A 178 19.86 10.25 12.88
CA GLU A 178 21.13 9.73 13.41
C GLU A 178 21.00 9.15 14.84
N SER A 179 20.06 9.64 15.65
CA SER A 179 19.82 9.11 16.99
C SER A 179 19.44 7.62 16.96
N PHE A 180 18.73 7.16 15.92
CA PHE A 180 18.38 5.74 15.71
C PHE A 180 19.60 4.85 15.49
N TYR A 181 20.70 5.42 14.98
CA TYR A 181 21.95 4.73 14.65
C TYR A 181 22.96 4.74 15.80
N THR A 182 22.61 5.34 16.93
CA THR A 182 23.48 5.37 18.10
C THR A 182 23.42 4.02 18.82
N LYS A 183 24.51 3.25 18.75
CA LYS A 183 24.72 2.03 19.54
C LYS A 183 24.83 2.45 21.01
N THR A 184 23.83 2.14 21.83
CA THR A 184 23.99 2.25 23.29
C THR A 184 25.14 1.31 23.72
N LYS A 185 25.99 1.78 24.63
CA LYS A 185 27.10 0.99 25.19
C LYS A 185 26.60 0.03 26.26
#